data_AF-A0A813D1P4-F1
#
_entry.id   AF-A0A813D1P4-F1
#
_cell.length_a   1.000
_cell.length_b   1.000
_cell.length_c   1.000
_cell.angle_alpha   90.00
_cell.angle_beta   90.00
_cell.angle_gamma   90.00
#
_symmetry.space_group_name_H-M   'P 1'
#
loop_
_entity.id
_entity.type
_entity.pdbx_description
1 polymer ?
#
loop_
_entity_poly.entity_id
_entity_poly.type
_entity_poly.pdbx_seq_one_letter_code
_entity_poly.pdbx_strand_id
1 'polypeptide(L)'
;MSFRPQFTDFQAPPNLEAGFLNYGGAGGLGRKIEARNRFFEGHLKHLNESTKKADVAALVFMPWVCFVAVMCPFALFFWTVNFLPWNVLAASTVFGLLMFFWPNVHRVQNSLYFRVLGASCLVSTLMGMSLGLYDHIKYTSFYRAYGISPSFNDILPTAVPGAYQDASVIQFSKDAKIDVTMSLGYTNGEVYCVAPIFDGATYATVNAGTSVGFWAVGVDCCSGRGHFQCGPVWNENVHGGLAITRQGQTPLLDLATFRVAAQAAALSSNLVVPLDAVFVKWSSQPTELIDEFWQ
;
A
#
# COMPACT_ATOMS: atom_id res chain seq x y z
N MET A 1 -14.43 -20.70 52.23
CA MET A 1 -13.22 -21.44 52.63
C MET A 1 -12.03 -20.50 52.52
N SER A 2 -11.52 -20.09 53.68
CA SER A 2 -10.31 -19.31 53.91
C SER A 2 -9.11 -20.27 54.00
N PHE A 3 -7.92 -19.89 53.54
CA PHE A 3 -6.66 -19.90 54.34
C PHE A 3 -5.44 -19.35 53.55
N ARG A 4 -4.51 -18.75 54.32
CA ARG A 4 -3.35 -17.87 53.99
C ARG A 4 -2.13 -18.57 53.32
N PRO A 5 -1.00 -17.86 53.09
CA PRO A 5 0.05 -17.68 54.12
C PRO A 5 0.48 -16.18 54.31
N GLN A 6 0.52 -15.65 55.53
CA GLN A 6 1.68 -15.54 56.46
C GLN A 6 2.78 -14.55 56.02
N PHE A 7 2.77 -13.34 56.60
CA PHE A 7 3.97 -12.60 56.96
C PHE A 7 3.83 -12.16 58.42
N THR A 8 4.84 -12.51 59.19
CA THR A 8 4.95 -12.37 60.65
C THR A 8 5.35 -10.97 61.05
N ASP A 9 4.76 -10.50 62.13
CA ASP A 9 5.10 -9.29 62.88
C ASP A 9 6.59 -9.25 63.24
N PHE A 10 7.26 -8.13 62.95
CA PHE A 10 8.51 -7.77 63.61
C PHE A 10 8.19 -6.85 64.77
N GLN A 11 8.08 -7.45 65.95
CA GLN A 11 7.90 -6.78 67.24
C GLN A 11 9.06 -5.81 67.50
N ALA A 12 8.71 -4.56 67.79
CA ALA A 12 9.64 -3.61 68.40
C ALA A 12 10.04 -4.11 69.81
N PRO A 13 11.33 -4.12 70.17
CA PRO A 13 11.72 -4.36 71.55
C PRO A 13 11.34 -3.16 72.43
N PRO A 14 10.71 -3.38 73.60
CA PRO A 14 10.44 -2.34 74.56
C PRO A 14 11.67 -2.12 75.46
N ASN A 15 11.80 -0.89 75.95
CA ASN A 15 12.62 -0.47 77.09
C ASN A 15 14.12 -0.27 76.83
N LEU A 16 14.49 0.99 76.62
CA LEU A 16 15.71 1.57 77.20
C LEU A 16 15.48 3.07 77.43
N GLU A 17 14.84 3.35 78.57
CA GLU A 17 15.01 4.65 79.21
C GLU A 17 16.43 4.79 79.77
N ALA A 18 16.81 6.05 79.95
CA ALA A 18 17.99 6.57 80.66
C ALA A 18 19.29 6.68 79.85
N GLY A 19 19.44 7.86 79.24
CA GLY A 19 20.71 8.34 78.71
C GLY A 19 20.63 9.80 78.27
N PHE A 20 20.10 10.69 79.11
CA PHE A 20 20.30 12.13 78.95
C PHE A 20 21.80 12.44 79.08
N LEU A 21 22.54 12.38 77.98
CA LEU A 21 23.77 13.15 77.82
C LEU A 21 23.42 14.43 77.10
N ASN A 22 23.23 15.45 77.92
CA ASN A 22 23.11 16.85 77.58
C ASN A 22 24.43 17.31 76.91
N TYR A 23 24.56 17.11 75.60
CA TYR A 23 25.58 17.78 74.79
C TYR A 23 24.95 18.99 74.11
N GLY A 24 25.24 20.17 74.66
CA GLY A 24 25.03 21.47 74.01
C GLY A 24 25.84 21.56 72.71
N GLY A 25 25.27 21.05 71.62
CA GLY A 25 25.90 21.05 70.29
C GLY A 25 25.04 20.46 69.17
N ALA A 26 23.80 20.03 69.46
CA ALA A 26 22.96 19.25 68.54
C ALA A 26 22.14 20.08 67.53
N GLY A 27 22.28 21.41 67.47
CA GLY A 27 21.55 22.25 66.50
C GLY A 27 22.05 22.13 65.06
N GLY A 28 23.33 21.81 64.87
CA GLY A 28 23.96 21.75 63.54
C GLY A 28 23.77 20.41 62.82
N LEU A 29 23.81 19.28 63.54
CA LEU A 29 23.75 17.95 62.95
C LEU A 29 22.34 17.58 62.47
N GLY A 30 21.31 17.94 63.25
CA GLY A 30 19.90 17.76 62.87
C GLY A 30 19.52 18.56 61.61
N ARG A 31 19.93 19.83 61.53
CA ARG A 31 19.73 20.67 60.33
C ARG A 31 20.44 20.13 59.09
N LYS A 32 21.61 19.52 59.25
CA LYS A 32 22.38 18.93 58.14
C LYS A 32 21.72 17.66 57.59
N ILE A 33 21.14 16.84 58.47
CA ILE A 33 20.38 15.64 58.09
C ILE A 33 19.08 16.04 57.37
N GLU A 34 18.40 17.06 57.86
CA GLU A 34 17.14 17.55 57.28
C GLU A 34 17.34 18.26 55.93
N ALA A 35 18.44 19.00 55.77
CA ALA A 35 18.83 19.55 54.47
C ALA A 35 19.18 18.45 53.46
N ARG A 36 19.88 17.39 53.90
CA ARG A 36 20.20 16.24 53.04
C ARG A 36 18.94 15.47 52.62
N ASN A 37 17.98 15.29 53.52
CA ASN A 37 16.70 14.63 53.19
C ASN A 37 15.88 15.45 52.19
N ARG A 38 15.78 16.79 52.36
CA ARG A 38 15.10 17.65 51.39
C ARG A 38 15.77 17.67 50.02
N PHE A 39 17.10 17.63 49.98
CA PHE A 39 17.84 17.52 48.72
C PHE A 39 17.57 16.17 48.02
N PHE A 40 17.62 15.06 48.75
CA PHE A 40 17.31 13.74 48.21
C PHE A 40 15.86 13.65 47.72
N GLU A 41 14.91 14.21 48.46
CA GLU A 41 13.50 14.22 48.09
C GLU A 41 13.24 15.06 46.83
N GLY A 42 13.93 16.21 46.69
CA GLY A 42 13.91 17.01 45.46
C GLY A 42 14.47 16.25 44.26
N HIS A 43 15.59 15.54 44.44
CA HIS A 43 16.19 14.74 43.38
C HIS A 43 15.30 13.57 42.95
N LEU A 44 14.65 12.89 43.92
CA LEU A 44 13.68 11.82 43.64
C LEU A 44 12.45 12.33 42.89
N LYS A 45 11.95 13.54 43.22
CA LYS A 45 10.83 14.17 42.49
C LYS A 45 11.21 14.48 41.05
N HIS A 46 12.39 15.04 40.82
CA HIS A 46 12.89 15.34 39.48
C HIS A 46 13.09 14.06 38.64
N LEU A 47 13.65 13.00 39.22
CA LEU A 47 13.80 11.71 38.56
C LEU A 47 12.44 11.10 38.18
N ASN A 48 11.47 11.12 39.09
CA ASN A 48 10.11 10.62 38.86
C ASN A 48 9.35 11.45 37.81
N GLU A 49 9.61 12.75 37.71
CA GLU A 49 9.03 13.59 36.66
C GLU A 49 9.66 13.32 35.29
N SER A 50 10.96 13.06 35.25
CA SER A 50 11.67 12.70 34.01
C SER A 50 11.22 11.35 33.44
N THR A 51 10.99 10.34 34.28
CA THR A 51 10.47 9.04 33.85
C THR A 51 9.04 9.14 33.32
N LYS A 52 8.17 9.94 33.96
CA LYS A 52 6.80 10.19 33.48
C LYS A 52 6.77 10.84 32.10
N LYS A 53 7.66 11.79 31.82
CA LYS A 53 7.77 12.44 30.50
C LYS A 53 8.22 11.44 29.44
N ALA A 54 9.17 10.57 29.76
CA ALA A 54 9.64 9.51 28.87
C ALA A 54 8.54 8.47 28.57
N ASP A 55 7.76 8.05 29.57
CA ASP A 55 6.66 7.09 29.42
C ASP A 55 5.55 7.63 28.51
N VAL A 56 5.19 8.91 28.66
CA VAL A 56 4.18 9.56 27.79
C VAL A 56 4.69 9.69 26.35
N ALA A 57 5.97 10.04 26.16
CA ALA A 57 6.56 10.09 24.83
C ALA A 57 6.57 8.70 24.16
N ALA A 58 6.96 7.65 24.90
CA ALA A 58 6.94 6.28 24.40
C ALA A 58 5.53 5.84 23.96
N LEU A 59 4.50 6.24 24.69
CA LEU A 59 3.08 5.95 24.38
C LEU A 59 2.62 6.49 23.01
N VAL A 60 3.25 7.54 22.50
CA VAL A 60 2.90 8.16 21.22
C VAL A 60 3.83 7.68 20.09
N PHE A 61 5.14 7.68 20.34
CA PHE A 61 6.11 7.35 19.29
C PHE A 61 6.16 5.86 18.96
N MET A 62 6.00 4.96 19.93
CA MET A 62 6.07 3.51 19.66
C MET A 62 4.96 3.04 18.71
N PRO A 63 3.67 3.34 18.95
CA PRO A 63 2.60 2.91 18.05
C PRO A 63 2.78 3.46 16.63
N TRP A 64 3.25 4.71 16.50
CA TRP A 64 3.56 5.30 15.21
C TRP A 64 4.71 4.57 14.50
N VAL A 65 5.80 4.22 15.20
CA VAL A 65 6.90 3.44 14.63
C VAL A 65 6.42 2.06 14.19
N CYS A 66 5.61 1.36 15.01
CA CYS A 66 5.03 0.07 14.64
C CYS A 66 4.11 0.19 13.41
N PHE A 67 3.32 1.26 13.32
CA PHE A 67 2.47 1.55 12.17
C PHE A 67 3.31 1.70 10.89
N VAL A 68 4.31 2.58 10.90
CA VAL A 68 5.17 2.83 9.72
C VAL A 68 5.98 1.57 9.35
N ALA A 69 6.51 0.87 10.35
CA ALA A 69 7.28 -0.35 10.16
C ALA A 69 6.47 -1.48 9.51
N VAL A 70 5.16 -1.56 9.76
CA VAL A 70 4.27 -2.52 9.08
C VAL A 70 3.80 -1.97 7.73
N MET A 71 3.41 -0.70 7.66
CA MET A 71 2.84 -0.10 6.45
C MET A 71 3.83 -0.12 5.27
N CYS A 72 5.09 0.29 5.49
CA CYS A 72 6.09 0.40 4.41
C CYS A 72 6.38 -0.93 3.68
N PRO A 73 6.64 -2.07 4.38
CA PRO A 73 6.81 -3.37 3.73
C PRO A 73 5.60 -3.86 2.94
N PHE A 74 4.38 -3.65 3.47
CA PHE A 74 3.16 -4.04 2.80
C PHE A 74 2.91 -3.21 1.54
N ALA A 75 3.14 -1.90 1.60
CA ALA A 75 2.98 -1.02 0.43
C ALA A 75 3.98 -1.37 -0.68
N LEU A 76 5.28 -1.47 -0.36
CA LEU A 76 6.34 -1.44 -1.37
C LEU A 76 6.90 -2.82 -1.76
N PHE A 77 6.96 -3.78 -0.84
CA PHE A 77 7.77 -5.01 -0.97
C PHE A 77 6.96 -6.30 -1.04
N PHE A 78 5.63 -6.21 -1.00
CA PHE A 78 4.75 -7.39 -1.03
C PHE A 78 4.98 -8.31 -2.23
N TRP A 79 5.28 -7.74 -3.41
CA TRP A 79 5.46 -8.49 -4.65
C TRP A 79 6.84 -9.13 -4.81
N THR A 80 7.92 -8.46 -4.38
CA THR A 80 9.30 -8.96 -4.56
C THR A 80 9.68 -10.00 -3.52
N VAL A 81 9.28 -9.79 -2.26
CA VAL A 81 9.63 -10.65 -1.13
C VAL A 81 8.41 -10.84 -0.23
N ASN A 82 7.47 -11.67 -0.67
CA ASN A 82 6.22 -11.91 0.06
C ASN A 82 6.45 -12.27 1.53
N PHE A 83 7.54 -12.98 1.87
CA PHE A 83 7.83 -13.35 3.26
C PHE A 83 8.15 -12.16 4.18
N LEU A 84 8.71 -11.05 3.69
CA LEU A 84 9.17 -9.93 4.51
C LEU A 84 8.03 -9.22 5.27
N PRO A 85 6.92 -8.77 4.64
CA PRO A 85 5.82 -8.11 5.36
C PRO A 85 5.17 -9.02 6.41
N TRP A 86 5.01 -10.32 6.14
CA TRP A 86 4.46 -11.27 7.11
C TRP A 86 5.36 -11.45 8.34
N ASN A 87 6.68 -11.52 8.15
CA ASN A 87 7.63 -11.62 9.26
C ASN A 87 7.63 -10.35 10.12
N VAL A 88 7.58 -9.17 9.50
CA VAL A 88 7.51 -7.88 10.23
C VAL A 88 6.18 -7.73 10.98
N LEU A 89 5.07 -8.17 10.39
CA LEU A 89 3.76 -8.21 11.06
C LEU A 89 3.77 -9.18 12.25
N ALA A 90 4.31 -10.38 12.07
CA ALA A 90 4.46 -11.37 13.14
C ALA A 90 5.32 -10.84 14.28
N ALA A 91 6.47 -10.22 13.98
CA ALA A 91 7.34 -9.63 15.00
C ALA A 91 6.64 -8.49 15.76
N SER A 92 5.93 -7.61 15.06
CA SER A 92 5.23 -6.46 15.67
C SER A 92 4.02 -6.89 16.51
N THR A 93 3.29 -7.91 16.07
CA THR A 93 2.16 -8.49 16.84
C THR A 93 2.65 -9.24 18.07
N VAL A 94 3.72 -10.02 17.97
CA VAL A 94 4.37 -10.68 19.12
C VAL A 94 4.84 -9.62 20.13
N PHE A 95 5.47 -8.54 19.68
CA PHE A 95 5.88 -7.44 20.54
C PHE A 95 4.69 -6.80 21.30
N GLY A 96 3.59 -6.52 20.60
CA GLY A 96 2.37 -5.98 21.20
C GLY A 96 1.74 -6.93 22.23
N LEU A 97 1.69 -8.24 21.93
CA LEU A 97 1.15 -9.26 22.84
C LEU A 97 2.04 -9.44 24.07
N LEU A 98 3.36 -9.47 23.92
CA LEU A 98 4.30 -9.56 25.03
C LEU A 98 4.10 -8.38 25.99
N MET A 99 3.99 -7.16 25.48
CA MET A 99 3.73 -5.98 26.31
C MET A 99 2.36 -6.01 27.00
N PHE A 100 1.34 -6.56 26.34
CA PHE A 100 0.01 -6.69 26.93
C PHE A 100 -0.05 -7.72 28.07
N PHE A 101 0.63 -8.86 27.92
CA PHE A 101 0.64 -9.93 28.91
C PHE A 101 1.75 -9.78 29.98
N TRP A 102 2.75 -8.92 29.75
CA TRP A 102 3.86 -8.69 30.67
C TRP A 102 3.43 -8.44 32.14
N PRO A 103 2.42 -7.59 32.41
CA PRO A 103 2.00 -7.30 33.79
C PRO A 103 1.27 -8.44 34.49
N ASN A 104 0.80 -9.44 33.74
CA ASN A 104 0.14 -10.62 34.32
C ASN A 104 1.17 -11.64 34.80
N VAL A 105 2.33 -11.72 34.14
CA VAL A 105 3.41 -12.65 34.45
C VAL A 105 4.34 -12.08 35.52
N HIS A 106 4.80 -10.84 35.32
CA HIS A 106 5.56 -10.11 36.32
C HIS A 106 4.61 -9.15 37.03
N ARG A 107 4.48 -9.24 38.36
CA ARG A 107 3.66 -8.32 39.17
C ARG A 107 4.27 -6.91 39.16
N VAL A 108 4.18 -6.22 38.03
CA VAL A 108 4.73 -4.88 37.82
C VAL A 108 3.76 -3.85 38.41
N GLN A 109 4.31 -2.81 39.04
CA GLN A 109 3.56 -1.80 39.80
C GLN A 109 2.62 -0.95 38.92
N ASN A 110 2.92 -0.79 37.62
CA ASN A 110 2.17 0.03 36.66
C ASN A 110 1.52 -0.81 35.53
N SER A 111 0.60 -1.71 35.87
CA SER A 111 0.03 -2.65 34.88
C SER A 111 -0.80 -2.00 33.77
N LEU A 112 -1.43 -0.84 34.04
CA LEU A 112 -2.26 -0.14 33.05
C LEU A 112 -1.44 0.47 31.91
N TYR A 113 -0.26 1.04 32.22
CA TYR A 113 0.62 1.64 31.21
C TYR A 113 1.01 0.64 30.13
N PHE A 114 1.52 -0.53 30.52
CA PHE A 114 1.92 -1.58 29.60
C PHE A 114 0.74 -2.16 28.80
N ARG A 115 -0.44 -2.29 29.42
CA ARG A 115 -1.65 -2.76 28.73
C ARG A 115 -2.13 -1.77 27.66
N VAL A 116 -2.14 -0.47 27.98
CA VAL A 116 -2.54 0.58 27.00
C VAL A 116 -1.52 0.66 25.88
N LEU A 117 -0.21 0.62 26.19
CA LEU A 117 0.85 0.59 25.19
C LEU A 117 0.70 -0.62 24.25
N GLY A 118 0.57 -1.83 24.79
CA GLY A 118 0.38 -3.05 24.01
C GLY A 118 -0.87 -3.00 23.13
N ALA A 119 -2.00 -2.55 23.67
CA ALA A 119 -3.24 -2.40 22.92
C ALA A 119 -3.11 -1.37 21.77
N SER A 120 -2.48 -0.23 22.03
CA SER A 120 -2.25 0.81 21.00
C SER A 120 -1.34 0.34 19.87
N CYS A 121 -0.30 -0.45 20.18
CA CYS A 121 0.54 -1.08 19.16
C CYS A 121 -0.24 -2.09 18.31
N LEU A 122 -1.11 -2.92 18.92
CA LEU A 122 -1.94 -3.89 18.19
C LEU A 122 -2.96 -3.21 17.26
N VAL A 123 -3.58 -2.10 17.70
CA VAL A 123 -4.47 -1.31 16.83
C VAL A 123 -3.67 -0.70 15.67
N SER A 124 -2.48 -0.18 15.96
CA SER A 124 -1.61 0.43 14.95
C SER A 124 -1.12 -0.58 13.90
N THR A 125 -0.80 -1.81 14.28
CA THR A 125 -0.38 -2.84 13.31
C THR A 125 -1.52 -3.28 12.39
N LEU A 126 -2.75 -3.39 12.90
CA LEU A 126 -3.94 -3.69 12.08
C LEU A 126 -4.23 -2.55 11.09
N MET A 127 -4.14 -1.31 11.54
CA MET A 127 -4.32 -0.13 10.69
C MET A 127 -3.20 -0.02 9.64
N GLY A 128 -1.95 -0.30 10.02
CA GLY A 128 -0.82 -0.31 9.09
C GLY A 128 -0.93 -1.40 8.02
N MET A 129 -1.41 -2.59 8.39
CA MET A 129 -1.64 -3.69 7.42
C MET A 129 -2.75 -3.34 6.42
N SER A 130 -3.88 -2.84 6.90
CA SER A 130 -5.02 -2.49 6.04
C SER A 130 -4.70 -1.35 5.07
N LEU A 131 -4.09 -0.27 5.55
CA LEU A 131 -3.65 0.84 4.71
C LEU A 131 -2.52 0.42 3.75
N GLY A 132 -1.52 -0.33 4.23
CA GLY A 132 -0.44 -0.80 3.37
C GLY A 132 -0.93 -1.71 2.24
N LEU A 133 -1.91 -2.59 2.50
CA LEU A 133 -2.51 -3.42 1.46
C LEU A 133 -3.36 -2.60 0.48
N TYR A 134 -4.12 -1.61 0.99
CA TYR A 134 -4.88 -0.70 0.15
C TYR A 134 -3.96 0.09 -0.80
N ASP A 135 -2.88 0.66 -0.27
CA ASP A 135 -1.90 1.41 -1.05
C ASP A 135 -1.17 0.52 -2.06
N HIS A 136 -0.89 -0.74 -1.67
CA HIS A 136 -0.29 -1.72 -2.56
C HIS A 136 -1.18 -2.03 -3.77
N ILE A 137 -2.45 -2.36 -3.51
CA ILE A 137 -3.41 -2.73 -4.55
C ILE A 137 -3.68 -1.53 -5.46
N LYS A 138 -3.90 -0.35 -4.88
CA LYS A 138 -4.33 0.83 -5.63
C LYS A 138 -3.21 1.48 -6.45
N TYR A 139 -2.01 1.62 -5.88
CA TYR A 139 -0.96 2.44 -6.47
C TYR A 139 0.27 1.63 -6.90
N THR A 140 0.77 0.75 -6.03
CA THR A 140 2.08 0.11 -6.26
C THR A 140 2.00 -1.02 -7.29
N SER A 141 0.91 -1.79 -7.29
CA SER A 141 0.73 -2.95 -8.17
C SER A 141 0.79 -2.56 -9.65
N PHE A 142 0.05 -1.51 -10.03
CA PHE A 142 -0.04 -0.99 -11.39
C PHE A 142 1.32 -0.51 -11.89
N TYR A 143 2.00 0.35 -11.13
CA TYR A 143 3.30 0.89 -11.54
C TYR A 143 4.36 -0.18 -11.76
N ARG A 144 4.44 -1.16 -10.85
CA ARG A 144 5.43 -2.23 -10.99
C ARG A 144 5.12 -3.13 -12.17
N ALA A 145 3.84 -3.38 -12.46
CA ALA A 145 3.45 -4.13 -13.65
C ALA A 145 3.98 -3.45 -14.93
N TYR A 146 3.78 -2.14 -15.09
CA TYR A 146 4.28 -1.42 -16.27
C TYR A 146 5.80 -1.19 -16.26
N GLY A 147 6.42 -1.02 -15.08
CA GLY A 147 7.85 -0.76 -14.96
C GLY A 147 8.74 -1.98 -15.23
N ILE A 148 8.23 -3.20 -15.06
CA ILE A 148 8.96 -4.44 -15.35
C ILE A 148 8.68 -4.93 -16.77
N SER A 149 7.51 -4.61 -17.32
CA SER A 149 7.07 -5.03 -18.64
C SER A 149 7.90 -4.37 -19.76
N PRO A 150 8.32 -5.14 -20.78
CA PRO A 150 9.12 -4.63 -21.89
C PRO A 150 8.33 -3.68 -22.79
N SER A 151 9.04 -2.70 -23.35
CA SER A 151 8.56 -1.87 -24.46
C SER A 151 8.97 -2.47 -25.79
N PHE A 152 8.03 -2.62 -26.72
CA PHE A 152 8.32 -3.12 -28.06
C PHE A 152 8.13 -2.03 -29.11
N ASN A 153 9.06 -2.00 -30.08
CA ASN A 153 9.07 -1.02 -31.16
C ASN A 153 8.97 -1.68 -32.53
N ASP A 154 8.42 -0.93 -33.49
CA ASP A 154 8.27 -1.31 -34.89
C ASP A 154 7.48 -2.62 -35.10
N ILE A 155 6.39 -2.78 -34.34
CA ILE A 155 5.50 -3.93 -34.45
C ILE A 155 4.53 -3.73 -35.62
N LEU A 156 4.35 -4.78 -36.42
CA LEU A 156 3.32 -4.82 -37.45
C LEU A 156 1.96 -5.15 -36.82
N PRO A 157 0.87 -4.45 -37.15
CA PRO A 157 -0.50 -4.81 -36.72
C PRO A 157 -0.94 -6.23 -37.13
N THR A 158 -0.28 -6.82 -38.13
CA THR A 158 -0.50 -8.20 -38.59
C THR A 158 0.29 -9.24 -37.79
N ALA A 159 1.16 -8.82 -36.86
CA ALA A 159 1.91 -9.74 -36.02
C ALA A 159 1.01 -10.51 -35.06
N VAL A 160 1.49 -11.66 -34.58
CA VAL A 160 0.75 -12.50 -33.65
C VAL A 160 0.61 -11.78 -32.30
N PRO A 161 -0.61 -11.46 -31.83
CA PRO A 161 -0.82 -10.64 -30.63
C PRO A 161 -0.37 -11.34 -29.34
N GLY A 162 -0.45 -12.67 -29.29
CA GLY A 162 0.01 -13.48 -28.15
C GLY A 162 1.47 -13.27 -27.76
N ALA A 163 2.33 -12.85 -28.70
CA ALA A 163 3.73 -12.56 -28.42
C ALA A 163 3.97 -11.24 -27.66
N TYR A 164 2.95 -10.37 -27.58
CA TYR A 164 3.05 -9.01 -27.04
C TYR A 164 2.09 -8.75 -25.87
N GLN A 165 1.59 -9.79 -25.21
CA GLN A 165 0.63 -9.66 -24.10
C GLN A 165 1.25 -9.09 -22.82
N ASP A 166 2.56 -9.22 -22.67
CA ASP A 166 3.34 -8.71 -21.55
C ASP A 166 3.92 -7.31 -21.80
N ALA A 167 3.67 -6.74 -22.98
CA ALA A 167 4.14 -5.41 -23.33
C ALA A 167 3.56 -4.34 -22.40
N SER A 168 4.39 -3.41 -21.94
CA SER A 168 3.92 -2.18 -21.29
C SER A 168 3.58 -1.12 -22.33
N VAL A 169 4.48 -0.98 -23.32
CA VAL A 169 4.40 0.00 -24.39
C VAL A 169 4.55 -0.71 -25.71
N ILE A 170 3.64 -0.42 -26.63
CA ILE A 170 3.68 -0.90 -28.00
C ILE A 170 3.78 0.30 -28.92
N GLN A 171 4.87 0.33 -29.69
CA GLN A 171 5.04 1.24 -30.82
C GLN A 171 4.96 0.43 -32.10
N PHE A 172 3.91 0.67 -32.87
CA PHE A 172 3.70 0.07 -34.17
C PHE A 172 4.57 0.71 -35.24
N SER A 173 4.68 0.04 -36.38
CA SER A 173 5.29 0.59 -37.59
C SER A 173 4.55 1.84 -38.08
N LYS A 174 5.22 2.65 -38.91
CA LYS A 174 4.69 3.95 -39.41
C LYS A 174 3.42 3.81 -40.27
N ASP A 175 3.15 2.61 -40.75
CA ASP A 175 1.97 2.34 -41.58
C ASP A 175 0.74 1.96 -40.75
N ALA A 176 0.90 1.79 -39.43
CA ALA A 176 -0.19 1.44 -38.54
C ALA A 176 -1.10 2.65 -38.27
N LYS A 177 -2.40 2.46 -38.50
CA LYS A 177 -3.45 3.45 -38.25
C LYS A 177 -4.65 2.80 -37.57
N ILE A 178 -5.33 3.58 -36.73
CA ILE A 178 -6.61 3.19 -36.14
C ILE A 178 -7.70 3.42 -37.18
N ASP A 179 -8.54 2.42 -37.42
CA ASP A 179 -9.74 2.62 -38.21
C ASP A 179 -10.89 3.14 -37.33
N VAL A 180 -11.11 4.45 -37.40
CA VAL A 180 -12.19 5.14 -36.66
C VAL A 180 -13.59 4.74 -37.14
N THR A 181 -13.73 4.21 -38.35
CA THR A 181 -15.04 3.86 -38.95
C THR A 181 -15.55 2.53 -38.41
N MET A 182 -14.66 1.59 -38.11
CA MET A 182 -14.96 0.27 -37.53
C MET A 182 -14.93 0.25 -36.00
N SER A 183 -15.09 1.42 -35.37
CA SER A 183 -15.12 1.54 -33.91
C SER A 183 -16.52 1.32 -33.33
N LEU A 184 -16.57 0.89 -32.07
CA LEU A 184 -17.82 0.66 -31.35
C LEU A 184 -17.70 1.08 -29.89
N GLY A 185 -18.76 1.71 -29.38
CA GLY A 185 -18.92 2.03 -27.96
C GLY A 185 -19.85 1.03 -27.28
N TYR A 186 -19.35 0.35 -26.24
CA TYR A 186 -20.12 -0.58 -25.41
C TYR A 186 -20.40 0.04 -24.04
N THR A 187 -21.68 0.13 -23.66
CA THR A 187 -22.07 0.77 -22.40
C THR A 187 -22.19 -0.25 -21.27
N ASN A 188 -21.37 -0.10 -20.22
CA ASN A 188 -21.45 -0.88 -18.98
C ASN A 188 -21.19 0.05 -17.78
N GLY A 189 -22.16 0.91 -17.48
CA GLY A 189 -21.96 2.07 -16.59
C GLY A 189 -21.34 3.23 -17.35
N GLU A 190 -20.09 3.07 -17.78
CA GLU A 190 -19.39 4.00 -18.68
C GLU A 190 -19.35 3.46 -20.12
N VAL A 191 -18.99 4.31 -21.09
CA VAL A 191 -18.90 3.92 -22.51
C VAL A 191 -17.48 3.43 -22.81
N TYR A 192 -17.32 2.12 -22.98
CA TYR A 192 -16.07 1.47 -23.36
C TYR A 192 -15.91 1.49 -24.88
N CYS A 193 -14.91 2.22 -25.33
CA CYS A 193 -14.64 2.46 -26.74
C CYS A 193 -13.54 1.53 -27.24
N VAL A 194 -13.78 0.92 -28.40
CA VAL A 194 -12.79 0.07 -29.07
C VAL A 194 -12.72 0.39 -30.55
N ALA A 195 -11.53 0.31 -31.13
CA ALA A 195 -11.30 0.47 -32.56
C ALA A 195 -10.18 -0.47 -33.02
N PRO A 196 -10.31 -1.14 -34.19
CA PRO A 196 -9.27 -2.02 -34.70
C PRO A 196 -8.06 -1.22 -35.22
N ILE A 197 -6.87 -1.79 -35.07
CA ILE A 197 -5.61 -1.23 -35.59
C ILE A 197 -5.19 -2.06 -36.80
N PHE A 198 -5.00 -1.40 -37.95
CA PHE A 198 -4.55 -2.03 -39.19
C PHE A 198 -3.29 -1.34 -39.70
N ASP A 199 -2.53 -2.04 -40.55
CA ASP A 199 -1.59 -1.36 -41.44
C ASP A 199 -2.31 -0.94 -42.74
N GLY A 200 -1.75 0.06 -43.44
CA GLY A 200 -2.35 0.57 -44.69
C GLY A 200 -2.54 -0.49 -45.78
N ALA A 201 -1.71 -1.53 -45.80
CA ALA A 201 -1.79 -2.63 -46.76
C ALA A 201 -2.94 -3.60 -46.44
N THR A 202 -3.08 -3.97 -45.17
CA THR A 202 -4.14 -4.85 -44.66
C THR A 202 -5.48 -4.16 -44.76
N TYR A 203 -5.55 -2.85 -44.48
CA TYR A 203 -6.78 -2.06 -44.62
C TYR A 203 -7.43 -2.23 -46.00
N ALA A 204 -6.63 -2.21 -47.08
CA ALA A 204 -7.12 -2.38 -48.44
C ALA A 204 -7.60 -3.82 -48.77
N THR A 205 -7.24 -4.79 -47.94
CA THR A 205 -7.53 -6.22 -48.13
C THR A 205 -8.41 -6.81 -47.03
N VAL A 206 -8.98 -5.97 -46.15
CA VAL A 206 -9.90 -6.42 -45.10
C VAL A 206 -11.10 -7.08 -45.76
N ASN A 207 -11.32 -8.34 -45.41
CA ASN A 207 -12.43 -9.14 -45.90
C ASN A 207 -13.21 -9.70 -44.70
N ALA A 208 -14.39 -10.25 -44.98
CA ALA A 208 -15.14 -10.98 -43.97
C ALA A 208 -14.29 -12.14 -43.40
N GLY A 209 -14.07 -12.14 -42.10
CA GLY A 209 -13.26 -13.13 -41.40
C GLY A 209 -11.80 -12.71 -41.13
N THR A 210 -11.38 -11.49 -41.48
CA THR A 210 -10.04 -11.00 -41.13
C THR A 210 -9.86 -10.97 -39.60
N SER A 211 -8.80 -11.64 -39.12
CA SER A 211 -8.44 -11.66 -37.70
C SER A 211 -7.69 -10.40 -37.32
N VAL A 212 -8.13 -9.71 -36.27
CA VAL A 212 -7.51 -8.46 -35.77
C VAL A 212 -6.99 -8.67 -34.36
N GLY A 213 -5.66 -8.67 -34.23
CA GLY A 213 -4.98 -8.92 -32.96
C GLY A 213 -4.86 -7.70 -32.05
N PHE A 214 -4.81 -6.49 -32.61
CA PHE A 214 -4.56 -5.26 -31.86
C PHE A 214 -5.74 -4.30 -31.95
N TRP A 215 -6.13 -3.78 -30.78
CA TRP A 215 -7.30 -2.92 -30.63
C TRP A 215 -6.92 -1.67 -29.84
N ALA A 216 -7.24 -0.49 -30.38
CA ALA A 216 -7.16 0.76 -29.65
C ALA A 216 -8.39 0.88 -28.73
N VAL A 217 -8.18 1.30 -27.48
CA VAL A 217 -9.25 1.38 -26.49
C VAL A 217 -9.22 2.66 -25.68
N GLY A 218 -10.39 3.02 -25.13
CA GLY A 218 -10.56 4.15 -24.22
C GLY A 218 -11.94 4.17 -23.61
N VAL A 219 -12.21 5.14 -22.74
CA VAL A 219 -13.49 5.28 -22.04
C VAL A 219 -14.06 6.67 -22.29
N ASP A 220 -15.36 6.74 -22.60
CA ASP A 220 -16.13 7.96 -22.82
C ASP A 220 -15.58 8.89 -23.92
N CYS A 221 -14.99 8.31 -24.96
CA CYS A 221 -14.31 9.03 -26.05
C CYS A 221 -14.68 8.52 -27.45
N CYS A 222 -15.85 7.92 -27.59
CA CYS A 222 -16.43 7.46 -28.85
C CYS A 222 -17.95 7.57 -28.84
N SER A 223 -18.55 7.53 -30.03
CA SER A 223 -19.99 7.35 -30.16
C SER A 223 -20.39 5.88 -30.11
N GLY A 224 -21.69 5.56 -30.07
CA GLY A 224 -22.16 4.17 -30.05
C GLY A 224 -21.64 3.32 -31.22
N ARG A 225 -21.43 3.92 -32.40
CA ARG A 225 -20.77 3.30 -33.56
C ARG A 225 -20.00 4.34 -34.35
N GLY A 226 -18.74 4.03 -34.66
CA GLY A 226 -17.85 4.97 -35.33
C GLY A 226 -17.38 6.10 -34.42
N HIS A 227 -16.55 6.99 -35.00
CA HIS A 227 -16.02 8.18 -34.34
C HIS A 227 -15.23 7.90 -33.06
N PHE A 228 -14.17 7.09 -33.18
CA PHE A 228 -13.20 6.91 -32.09
C PHE A 228 -12.27 8.13 -31.98
N GLN A 229 -12.22 8.74 -30.79
CA GLN A 229 -11.42 9.94 -30.51
C GLN A 229 -10.59 9.81 -29.22
N CYS A 230 -10.34 8.58 -28.76
CA CYS A 230 -9.54 8.32 -27.58
C CYS A 230 -8.05 8.54 -27.90
N GLY A 231 -7.52 9.70 -27.50
CA GLY A 231 -6.12 10.08 -27.74
C GLY A 231 -5.89 10.77 -29.10
N PRO A 232 -4.62 10.95 -29.51
CA PRO A 232 -4.25 11.69 -30.72
C PRO A 232 -4.45 10.86 -31.99
N VAL A 233 -5.67 10.38 -32.23
CA VAL A 233 -6.03 9.52 -33.37
C VAL A 233 -5.81 10.20 -34.73
N TRP A 234 -5.98 11.52 -34.78
CA TRP A 234 -5.80 12.33 -35.99
C TRP A 234 -4.33 12.74 -36.25
N ASN A 235 -3.43 12.43 -35.33
CA ASN A 235 -2.02 12.75 -35.50
C ASN A 235 -1.32 11.57 -36.19
N GLU A 236 -0.97 11.75 -37.46
CA GLU A 236 -0.30 10.72 -38.25
C GLU A 236 1.11 10.37 -37.76
N ASN A 237 1.68 11.12 -36.81
CA ASN A 237 3.00 10.80 -36.24
C ASN A 237 2.91 9.89 -35.01
N VAL A 238 1.69 9.57 -34.54
CA VAL A 238 1.49 8.69 -33.40
C VAL A 238 1.07 7.32 -33.91
N HIS A 239 1.88 6.32 -33.60
CA HIS A 239 1.65 4.92 -34.00
C HIS A 239 1.80 3.98 -32.81
N GLY A 240 1.39 4.40 -31.61
CA GLY A 240 1.70 3.63 -30.42
C GLY A 240 0.86 4.01 -29.21
N GLY A 241 1.09 3.29 -28.14
CA GLY A 241 0.37 3.51 -26.90
C GLY A 241 0.75 2.55 -25.79
N LEU A 242 0.01 2.69 -24.70
CA LEU A 242 0.15 1.86 -23.50
C LEU A 242 -0.67 0.58 -23.68
N ALA A 243 -0.04 -0.58 -23.61
CA ALA A 243 -0.73 -1.86 -23.72
C ALA A 243 -1.34 -2.27 -22.37
N ILE A 244 -2.64 -2.58 -22.36
CA ILE A 244 -3.34 -2.95 -21.12
C ILE A 244 -3.00 -4.40 -20.78
N THR A 245 -2.24 -4.59 -19.72
CA THR A 245 -1.90 -5.92 -19.21
C THR A 245 -2.93 -6.40 -18.19
N ARG A 246 -3.00 -7.72 -17.95
CA ARG A 246 -3.87 -8.29 -16.90
C ARG A 246 -3.54 -7.74 -15.51
N GLN A 247 -2.27 -7.43 -15.25
CA GLN A 247 -1.80 -6.91 -13.98
C GLN A 247 -1.99 -5.39 -13.84
N GLY A 248 -2.15 -4.70 -14.97
CA GLY A 248 -2.39 -3.26 -15.07
C GLY A 248 -3.87 -2.88 -15.23
N GLN A 249 -4.80 -3.74 -14.80
CA GLN A 249 -6.23 -3.44 -14.85
C GLN A 249 -6.60 -2.41 -13.77
N THR A 250 -7.43 -1.45 -14.14
CA THR A 250 -8.10 -0.53 -13.21
C THR A 250 -9.61 -0.64 -13.42
N PRO A 251 -10.47 -0.11 -12.53
CA PRO A 251 -11.91 -0.13 -12.75
C PRO A 251 -12.33 0.47 -14.10
N LEU A 252 -11.56 1.45 -14.59
CA LEU A 252 -11.77 2.09 -15.90
C LEU A 252 -11.10 1.32 -17.04
N LEU A 253 -9.98 0.63 -16.78
CA LEU A 253 -9.29 -0.21 -17.75
C LEU A 253 -9.58 -1.70 -17.51
N ASP A 254 -10.84 -2.08 -17.68
CA ASP A 254 -11.25 -3.47 -17.58
C ASP A 254 -11.09 -4.21 -18.92
N LEU A 255 -10.05 -5.06 -18.98
CA LEU A 255 -9.75 -5.91 -20.14
C LEU A 255 -10.93 -6.82 -20.50
N ALA A 256 -11.72 -7.28 -19.52
CA ALA A 256 -12.85 -8.17 -19.78
C ALA A 256 -13.96 -7.43 -20.53
N THR A 257 -14.30 -6.22 -20.07
CA THR A 257 -15.27 -5.36 -20.75
C THR A 257 -14.78 -4.90 -22.12
N PHE A 258 -13.51 -4.52 -22.27
CA PHE A 258 -12.96 -4.18 -23.60
C PHE A 258 -12.98 -5.35 -24.58
N ARG A 259 -12.79 -6.56 -24.09
CA ARG A 259 -12.89 -7.75 -24.93
C ARG A 259 -14.31 -7.97 -25.43
N VAL A 260 -15.32 -7.79 -24.58
CA VAL A 260 -16.73 -7.85 -25.00
C VAL A 260 -17.03 -6.76 -26.03
N ALA A 261 -16.54 -5.55 -25.81
CA ALA A 261 -16.69 -4.44 -26.75
C ALA A 261 -16.02 -4.76 -28.11
N ALA A 262 -14.80 -5.31 -28.11
CA ALA A 262 -14.10 -5.70 -29.34
C ALA A 262 -14.81 -6.85 -30.07
N GLN A 263 -15.37 -7.81 -29.35
CA GLN A 263 -16.20 -8.86 -29.95
C GLN A 263 -17.44 -8.26 -30.62
N ALA A 264 -18.11 -7.31 -29.97
CA ALA A 264 -19.26 -6.61 -30.57
C ALA A 264 -18.86 -5.78 -31.81
N ALA A 265 -17.72 -5.08 -31.75
CA ALA A 265 -17.17 -4.33 -32.88
C ALA A 265 -16.85 -5.26 -34.06
N ALA A 266 -16.20 -6.38 -33.79
CA ALA A 266 -15.84 -7.37 -34.78
C ALA A 266 -17.06 -7.99 -35.46
N LEU A 267 -18.12 -8.31 -34.71
CA LEU A 267 -19.38 -8.77 -35.29
C LEU A 267 -20.02 -7.74 -36.21
N SER A 268 -19.91 -6.44 -35.89
CA SER A 268 -20.47 -5.38 -36.73
C SER A 268 -19.71 -5.14 -38.04
N SER A 269 -18.39 -5.41 -38.03
CA SER A 269 -17.49 -5.17 -39.17
C SER A 269 -17.04 -6.47 -39.87
N ASN A 270 -17.65 -7.61 -39.54
CA ASN A 270 -17.27 -8.95 -40.03
C ASN A 270 -15.79 -9.32 -39.79
N LEU A 271 -15.23 -8.90 -38.65
CA LEU A 271 -13.88 -9.23 -38.20
C LEU A 271 -13.90 -10.39 -37.20
N VAL A 272 -12.73 -10.95 -36.92
CA VAL A 272 -12.54 -11.99 -35.89
C VAL A 272 -11.58 -11.48 -34.83
N VAL A 273 -11.96 -11.61 -33.56
CA VAL A 273 -11.08 -11.28 -32.42
C VAL A 273 -10.41 -12.56 -31.94
N PRO A 274 -9.08 -12.66 -32.00
CA PRO A 274 -8.36 -13.82 -31.48
C PRO A 274 -8.41 -13.87 -29.95
N LEU A 275 -8.18 -15.06 -29.38
CA LEU A 275 -8.26 -15.25 -27.92
C LEU A 275 -7.22 -14.43 -27.15
N ASP A 276 -6.11 -14.15 -27.80
CA ASP A 276 -4.89 -13.53 -27.30
C ASP A 276 -4.76 -12.07 -27.73
N ALA A 277 -5.85 -11.43 -28.17
CA ALA A 277 -5.88 -10.02 -28.58
C ALA A 277 -5.31 -9.07 -27.51
N VAL A 278 -4.59 -8.04 -27.98
CA VAL A 278 -3.94 -7.01 -27.16
C VAL A 278 -4.68 -5.69 -27.32
N PHE A 279 -4.97 -5.06 -26.18
CA PHE A 279 -5.67 -3.77 -26.11
C PHE A 279 -4.68 -2.66 -25.77
N VAL A 280 -4.75 -1.54 -26.49
CA VAL A 280 -3.78 -0.45 -26.40
C VAL A 280 -4.50 0.88 -26.21
N LYS A 281 -4.15 1.64 -25.17
CA LYS A 281 -4.57 3.03 -25.02
C LYS A 281 -3.66 3.92 -25.88
N TRP A 282 -4.22 4.51 -26.94
CA TRP A 282 -3.46 5.28 -27.93
C TRP A 282 -2.90 6.58 -27.34
N SER A 283 -1.60 6.82 -27.46
CA SER A 283 -0.96 8.04 -26.97
C SER A 283 0.40 8.29 -27.63
N SER A 284 0.74 9.56 -27.82
CA SER A 284 2.08 9.99 -28.27
C SER A 284 3.17 9.73 -27.22
N GLN A 285 2.80 9.79 -25.95
CA GLN A 285 3.71 9.64 -24.82
C GLN A 285 3.12 8.62 -23.83
N PRO A 286 3.37 7.32 -24.05
CA PRO A 286 2.81 6.28 -23.20
C PRO A 286 3.41 6.29 -21.79
N THR A 287 4.62 6.83 -21.61
CA THR A 287 5.24 7.00 -20.29
C THR A 287 4.53 8.05 -19.45
N GLU A 288 4.09 9.17 -20.06
CA GLU A 288 3.31 10.20 -19.35
C GLU A 288 1.93 9.67 -18.91
N LEU A 289 1.33 8.76 -19.69
CA LEU A 289 0.09 8.11 -19.27
C LEU A 289 0.26 7.28 -17.99
N ILE A 290 1.42 6.64 -17.82
CA ILE A 290 1.72 5.89 -16.59
C ILE A 290 1.74 6.88 -15.41
N ASP A 291 2.31 8.07 -15.60
CA ASP A 291 2.36 9.14 -14.58
C ASP A 291 0.97 9.74 -14.28
N GLU A 292 0.10 9.85 -15.28
CA GLU A 292 -1.29 10.32 -15.10
C GLU A 292 -2.10 9.40 -14.18
N PHE A 293 -1.90 8.08 -14.26
CA PHE A 293 -2.58 7.13 -13.37
C PHE A 293 -2.25 7.31 -11.87
N TRP A 294 -1.24 8.13 -11.54
CA TRP A 294 -0.84 8.42 -10.16
C TRP A 294 -1.49 9.65 -9.53
N GLN A 295 -2.16 10.51 -10.31
CA GLN A 295 -2.83 11.71 -9.79
C GLN A 295 -4.23 11.37 -9.24
#